data_AF-U6L0C7-F1
#
_entry.id   AF-U6L0C7-F1
#
_cell.length_a   1.000
_cell.length_b   1.000
_cell.length_c   1.000
_cell.angle_alpha   90.00
_cell.angle_beta   90.00
_cell.angle_gamma   90.00
#
_symmetry.space_group_name_H-M   'P 1'
#
loop_
_entity.id
_entity.type
_entity.pdbx_description
1 polymer ?
#
loop_
_entity_poly.entity_id
_entity_poly.type
_entity_poly.pdbx_seq_one_letter_code
_entity_poly.pdbx_strand_id
1 'polypeptide(L)'
;MGAACGKNKAKQPKRADPKELEEKARKEAEEKAAAEAAAREAEERAKAEAARAEAEAAEARAREEEARAKAEAEAAAAAAAAAEAEEQARRAEEEARRQREEEERRAEEERRAQEQASAAAPVEQPAAEEAAEQPEEAEPAEKEKQVPAEDIASEATMETSRPMRKVSEPDYGSAQKGRKARTITPCDMTAVDETSMYVSKRCGCDIGAEHNENACPICRSIDLSDAPLLN
;
A
#
# COMPACT_ATOMS: atom_id res chain seq x y z
N MET A 1 -92.21 -36.99 20.14
CA MET A 1 -92.87 -35.91 20.91
C MET A 1 -91.92 -34.72 20.87
N GLY A 2 -92.31 -33.66 20.14
CA GLY A 2 -91.45 -32.57 19.70
C GLY A 2 -91.15 -31.52 20.77
N ALA A 3 -89.96 -30.95 20.66
CA ALA A 3 -89.33 -29.99 21.56
C ALA A 3 -90.09 -28.65 21.65
N ALA A 4 -90.20 -28.11 22.87
CA ALA A 4 -90.65 -26.75 23.10
C ALA A 4 -89.42 -25.82 23.23
N CYS A 5 -89.18 -25.01 22.20
CA CYS A 5 -88.25 -23.88 22.23
C CYS A 5 -88.67 -22.87 23.31
N GLY A 6 -87.85 -22.70 24.35
CA GLY A 6 -87.97 -21.61 25.33
C GLY A 6 -87.70 -20.27 24.66
N LYS A 7 -88.72 -19.41 24.58
CA LYS A 7 -88.64 -18.05 24.04
C LYS A 7 -87.79 -17.17 24.97
N ASN A 8 -86.52 -16.95 24.63
CA ASN A 8 -85.70 -15.91 25.24
C ASN A 8 -86.30 -14.53 24.91
N LYS A 9 -86.94 -13.89 25.90
CA LYS A 9 -87.30 -12.47 25.84
C LYS A 9 -86.03 -11.63 25.97
N ALA A 10 -85.29 -11.47 24.89
CA ALA A 10 -84.22 -10.49 24.82
C ALA A 10 -84.84 -9.09 25.03
N LYS A 11 -84.46 -8.40 26.11
CA LYS A 11 -84.79 -6.99 26.34
C LYS A 11 -84.33 -6.19 25.12
N GLN A 12 -85.24 -5.47 24.48
CA GLN A 12 -84.85 -4.55 23.41
C GLN A 12 -83.91 -3.48 23.99
N PRO A 13 -82.77 -3.18 23.33
CA PRO A 13 -81.89 -2.13 23.80
C PRO A 13 -82.62 -0.78 23.73
N LYS A 14 -82.60 -0.03 24.84
CA LYS A 14 -83.08 1.36 24.86
C LYS A 14 -82.22 2.16 23.88
N ARG A 15 -82.87 2.87 22.95
CA ARG A 15 -82.18 3.78 22.02
C ARG A 15 -81.56 4.90 22.86
N ALA A 16 -80.28 5.20 22.60
CA ALA A 16 -79.56 6.29 23.26
C ALA A 16 -80.26 7.63 22.98
N ASP A 17 -80.25 8.52 23.97
CA ASP A 17 -80.85 9.85 23.85
C ASP A 17 -80.04 10.71 22.85
N PRO A 18 -80.70 11.45 21.94
CA PRO A 18 -80.03 12.18 20.85
C PRO A 18 -78.99 13.19 21.34
N LYS A 19 -79.20 13.80 22.52
CA LYS A 19 -78.24 14.73 23.14
C LYS A 19 -76.94 14.07 23.58
N GLU A 20 -77.01 12.82 24.06
CA GLU A 20 -75.79 12.07 24.45
C GLU A 20 -74.96 11.67 23.22
N LEU A 21 -75.62 11.40 22.09
CA LEU A 21 -74.94 11.13 20.82
C LEU A 21 -74.22 12.36 20.27
N GLU A 22 -74.82 13.55 20.38
CA GLU A 22 -74.18 14.81 19.97
C GLU A 22 -72.99 15.18 20.87
N GLU A 23 -73.10 15.02 22.19
CA GLU A 23 -71.98 15.27 23.11
C GLU A 23 -70.84 14.28 22.88
N LYS A 24 -71.16 13.00 22.65
CA LYS A 24 -70.16 11.98 22.31
C LYS A 24 -69.46 12.28 20.98
N ALA A 25 -70.21 12.68 19.95
CA ALA A 25 -69.64 13.07 18.67
C ALA A 25 -68.72 14.30 18.79
N ARG A 26 -69.08 15.28 19.63
CA ARG A 26 -68.24 16.44 19.89
C ARG A 26 -66.93 16.07 20.61
N LYS A 27 -67.00 15.21 21.63
CA LYS A 27 -65.79 14.72 22.35
C LYS A 27 -64.87 13.92 21.43
N GLU A 28 -65.43 13.05 20.60
CA GLU A 28 -64.67 12.28 19.62
C GLU A 28 -64.01 13.17 18.56
N ALA A 29 -64.71 14.21 18.09
CA ALA A 29 -64.14 15.19 17.17
C ALA A 29 -63.00 16.01 17.80
N GLU A 30 -63.15 16.42 19.06
CA GLU A 30 -62.11 17.14 19.80
C GLU A 30 -60.88 16.26 20.06
N GLU A 31 -61.08 15.01 20.48
CA GLU A 31 -60.00 14.04 20.67
C GLU A 31 -59.27 13.73 19.36
N LYS A 32 -60.01 13.57 18.26
CA LYS A 32 -59.42 13.38 16.93
C LYS A 32 -58.61 14.59 16.48
N ALA A 33 -59.10 15.81 16.72
CA ALA A 33 -58.37 17.03 16.39
C ALA A 33 -57.09 17.18 17.24
N ALA A 34 -57.16 16.84 18.54
CA ALA A 34 -56.00 16.83 19.42
C ALA A 34 -54.96 15.78 19.01
N ALA A 35 -55.41 14.57 18.63
CA ALA A 35 -54.54 13.52 18.14
C ALA A 35 -53.85 13.89 16.81
N GLU A 36 -54.57 14.54 15.89
CA GLU A 36 -53.99 15.03 14.63
C GLU A 36 -52.97 16.15 14.87
N ALA A 37 -53.26 17.09 15.78
CA ALA A 37 -52.32 18.13 16.16
C ALA A 37 -51.04 17.55 16.79
N ALA A 38 -51.19 16.58 17.70
CA ALA A 38 -50.06 15.89 18.31
C ALA A 38 -49.24 15.09 17.28
N ALA A 39 -49.89 14.45 16.31
CA ALA A 39 -49.21 13.75 15.23
C ALA A 39 -48.39 14.69 14.34
N ARG A 40 -48.94 15.86 14.00
CA ARG A 40 -48.21 16.89 13.22
C ARG A 40 -47.02 17.45 13.98
N GLU A 41 -47.17 17.71 15.27
CA GLU A 41 -46.06 18.18 16.13
C GLU A 41 -44.96 17.12 16.26
N ALA A 42 -45.33 15.84 16.43
CA ALA A 42 -44.37 14.75 16.47
C ALA A 42 -43.62 14.59 15.14
N GLU A 43 -44.30 14.73 13.99
CA GLU A 43 -43.68 14.70 12.67
C GLU A 43 -42.71 15.88 12.46
N GLU A 44 -43.08 17.09 12.87
CA GLU A 44 -42.20 18.26 12.78
C GLU A 44 -40.95 18.09 13.65
N ARG A 45 -41.11 17.61 14.88
CA ARG A 45 -39.98 17.31 15.77
C ARG A 45 -39.06 16.24 15.18
N ALA A 46 -39.62 15.17 14.62
CA ALA A 46 -38.83 14.12 13.97
C ALA A 46 -38.06 14.65 12.75
N LYS A 47 -38.68 15.52 11.93
CA LYS A 47 -37.99 16.18 10.81
C LYS A 47 -36.88 17.11 11.27
N ALA A 48 -37.11 17.88 12.33
CA ALA A 48 -36.10 18.79 12.89
C ALA A 48 -34.91 18.01 13.48
N GLU A 49 -35.17 16.89 14.15
CA GLU A 49 -34.12 16.00 14.67
C GLU A 49 -33.32 15.34 13.54
N ALA A 50 -34.00 14.82 12.51
CA ALA A 50 -33.33 14.25 11.33
C ALA A 50 -32.44 15.29 10.62
N ALA A 51 -32.93 16.52 10.44
CA ALA A 51 -32.15 17.60 9.84
C ALA A 51 -30.93 18.00 10.68
N ARG A 52 -31.04 17.97 12.02
CA ARG A 52 -29.89 18.21 12.91
C ARG A 52 -28.87 17.08 12.83
N ALA A 53 -29.31 15.83 12.82
CA ALA A 53 -28.44 14.67 12.68
C ALA A 53 -27.70 14.68 11.32
N GLU A 54 -28.39 15.06 10.24
CA GLU A 54 -27.78 15.21 8.91
C GLU A 54 -26.74 16.33 8.89
N ALA A 55 -27.04 17.50 9.49
CA ALA A 55 -26.10 18.61 9.59
C ALA A 55 -24.84 18.25 10.39
N GLU A 56 -25.00 17.55 11.52
CA GLU A 56 -23.87 17.07 12.33
C GLU A 56 -23.02 16.05 11.57
N ALA A 57 -23.65 15.11 10.86
CA ALA A 57 -22.94 14.14 10.03
C ALA A 57 -22.19 14.81 8.86
N ALA A 58 -22.77 15.84 8.24
CA ALA A 58 -22.10 16.62 7.21
C ALA A 58 -20.90 17.41 7.76
N GLU A 59 -21.05 18.03 8.93
CA GLU A 59 -19.94 18.74 9.59
C GLU A 59 -18.81 17.77 10.00
N ALA A 60 -19.14 16.58 10.51
CA ALA A 60 -18.15 15.57 10.85
C ALA A 60 -17.34 15.13 9.61
N ARG A 61 -18.01 14.89 8.47
CA ARG A 61 -17.35 14.56 7.20
C ARG A 61 -16.45 15.69 6.70
N ALA A 62 -16.91 16.94 6.78
CA ALA A 62 -16.11 18.09 6.39
C ALA A 62 -14.84 18.24 7.24
N ARG A 63 -14.94 18.02 8.56
CA ARG A 63 -13.78 18.03 9.46
C ARG A 63 -12.80 16.89 9.18
N GLU A 64 -13.30 15.69 8.85
CA GLU A 64 -12.47 14.56 8.47
C GLU A 64 -11.72 14.83 7.15
N GLU A 65 -12.40 15.39 6.15
CA GLU A 65 -11.80 15.78 4.88
C GLU A 65 -10.75 16.87 5.07
N GLU A 66 -11.02 17.90 5.88
CA GLU A 66 -10.04 18.95 6.20
C GLU A 66 -8.81 18.37 6.92
N ALA A 67 -9.01 17.49 7.89
CA ALA A 67 -7.92 16.83 8.60
C ALA A 67 -7.06 15.97 7.66
N ARG A 68 -7.71 15.24 6.74
CA ARG A 68 -7.01 14.45 5.72
C ARG A 68 -6.22 15.33 4.76
N ALA A 69 -6.82 16.41 4.25
CA ALA A 69 -6.15 17.36 3.36
C ALA A 69 -4.95 18.02 4.04
N LYS A 70 -5.07 18.37 5.33
CA LYS A 70 -3.97 18.91 6.12
C LYS A 70 -2.84 17.90 6.32
N ALA A 71 -3.17 16.65 6.65
CA ALA A 71 -2.19 15.59 6.80
C ALA A 71 -1.45 15.29 5.48
N GLU A 72 -2.16 15.31 4.35
CA GLU A 72 -1.57 15.14 3.03
C GLU A 72 -0.63 16.31 2.67
N ALA A 73 -1.05 17.56 2.94
CA ALA A 73 -0.20 18.72 2.72
C ALA A 73 1.06 18.70 3.59
N GLU A 74 0.95 18.27 4.86
CA GLU A 74 2.09 18.13 5.76
C GLU A 74 3.05 17.03 5.30
N ALA A 75 2.51 15.88 4.86
CA ALA A 75 3.32 14.79 4.29
C ALA A 75 4.04 15.23 3.00
N ALA A 76 3.36 15.96 2.13
CA ALA A 76 3.95 16.52 0.91
C ALA A 76 5.06 17.54 1.22
N ALA A 77 4.85 18.42 2.20
CA ALA A 77 5.86 19.38 2.65
C ALA A 77 7.09 18.68 3.26
N ALA A 78 6.88 17.64 4.08
CA ALA A 78 7.96 16.84 4.64
C ALA A 78 8.76 16.10 3.55
N ALA A 79 8.08 15.54 2.55
CA ALA A 79 8.73 14.89 1.42
C ALA A 79 9.55 15.88 0.57
N ALA A 80 9.03 17.08 0.33
CA ALA A 80 9.75 18.14 -0.37
C ALA A 80 11.00 18.60 0.41
N ALA A 81 10.87 18.82 1.72
CA ALA A 81 12.00 19.17 2.58
C ALA A 81 13.08 18.07 2.61
N ALA A 82 12.68 16.80 2.64
CA ALA A 82 13.61 15.67 2.57
C ALA A 82 14.35 15.62 1.22
N ALA A 83 13.65 15.86 0.10
CA ALA A 83 14.26 15.92 -1.22
C ALA A 83 15.26 17.08 -1.35
N GLU A 84 14.91 18.27 -0.85
CA GLU A 84 15.84 19.41 -0.82
C GLU A 84 17.06 19.13 0.05
N ALA A 85 16.89 18.48 1.20
CA ALA A 85 18.00 18.11 2.07
C ALA A 85 18.94 17.08 1.40
N GLU A 86 18.39 16.10 0.68
CA GLU A 86 19.19 15.14 -0.09
C GLU A 86 19.97 15.84 -1.22
N GLU A 87 19.33 16.77 -1.94
CA GLU A 87 19.99 17.54 -3.00
C GLU A 87 21.13 18.41 -2.43
N GLN A 88 20.90 19.07 -1.29
CA GLN A 88 21.94 19.83 -0.60
C GLN A 88 23.09 18.94 -0.14
N ALA A 89 22.80 17.75 0.38
CA ALA A 89 23.84 16.78 0.76
C ALA A 89 24.68 16.34 -0.45
N ARG A 90 24.05 16.06 -1.59
CA ARG A 90 24.77 15.72 -2.84
C ARG A 90 25.67 16.86 -3.32
N ARG A 91 25.18 18.11 -3.26
CA ARG A 91 25.98 19.30 -3.62
C ARG A 91 27.17 19.49 -2.68
N ALA A 92 26.96 19.32 -1.38
CA ALA A 92 28.03 19.42 -0.38
C ALA A 92 29.08 18.32 -0.55
N GLU A 93 28.66 17.09 -0.86
CA GLU A 93 29.57 15.97 -1.14
C GLU A 93 30.39 16.22 -2.42
N GLU A 94 29.75 16.71 -3.49
CA GLU A 94 30.45 17.04 -4.73
C GLU A 94 31.46 18.18 -4.52
N GLU A 95 31.11 19.22 -3.78
CA GLU A 95 32.03 20.31 -3.44
C GLU A 95 33.20 19.81 -2.60
N ALA A 96 32.93 18.97 -1.59
CA ALA A 96 33.98 18.36 -0.78
C ALA A 96 34.91 17.47 -1.61
N ARG A 97 34.39 16.75 -2.61
CA ARG A 97 35.21 15.97 -3.55
C ARG A 97 36.12 16.88 -4.38
N ARG A 98 35.58 17.96 -4.94
CA ARG A 98 36.37 18.95 -5.71
C ARG A 98 37.47 19.59 -4.87
N GLN A 99 37.20 19.92 -3.60
CA GLN A 99 38.20 20.46 -2.69
C GLN A 99 39.33 19.46 -2.39
N ARG A 100 38.99 18.18 -2.18
CA ARG A 100 40.00 17.11 -1.98
C ARG A 100 40.87 16.89 -3.22
N GLU A 101 40.26 16.85 -4.40
CA GLU A 101 40.99 16.75 -5.68
C GLU A 101 41.92 17.95 -5.90
N GLU A 102 41.50 19.16 -5.55
CA GLU A 102 42.34 20.36 -5.64
C GLU A 102 43.50 20.33 -4.63
N GLU A 103 43.25 19.91 -3.40
CA GLU A 103 44.28 19.74 -2.37
C GLU A 103 45.32 18.69 -2.79
N GLU A 104 44.87 17.55 -3.33
CA GLU A 104 45.75 16.51 -3.86
C GLU A 104 46.62 17.03 -5.01
N ARG A 105 46.04 17.80 -5.94
CA ARG A 105 46.81 18.43 -7.03
C ARG A 105 47.86 19.42 -6.53
N ARG A 106 47.54 20.22 -5.51
CA ARG A 106 48.50 21.14 -4.88
C ARG A 106 49.61 20.39 -4.17
N ALA A 107 49.29 19.31 -3.45
CA ALA A 107 50.28 18.47 -2.78
C ALA A 107 51.19 17.74 -3.78
N GLU A 108 50.66 17.26 -4.90
CA GLU A 108 51.45 16.66 -5.98
C GLU A 108 52.40 17.68 -6.62
N GLU A 109 51.93 18.91 -6.88
CA GLU A 109 52.76 19.99 -7.41
C GLU A 109 53.90 20.35 -6.45
N GLU A 110 53.63 20.46 -5.15
CA GLU A 110 54.64 20.73 -4.12
C GLU A 110 55.68 19.60 -4.05
N ARG A 111 55.25 18.33 -4.08
CA ARG A 111 56.15 17.18 -4.12
C ARG A 111 57.04 17.21 -5.36
N ARG A 112 56.48 17.52 -6.53
CA ARG A 112 57.24 17.61 -7.79
C ARG A 112 58.25 18.77 -7.76
N ALA A 113 57.89 19.91 -7.17
CA ALA A 113 58.82 21.02 -6.98
C ALA A 113 59.96 20.67 -6.01
N GLN A 114 59.65 19.98 -4.91
CA GLN A 114 60.66 19.51 -3.95
C GLN A 114 61.62 18.49 -4.57
N GLU A 115 61.11 17.55 -5.38
CA GLU A 115 61.93 16.57 -6.09
C GLU A 115 62.90 17.26 -7.07
N GLN A 116 62.41 18.22 -7.86
CA GLN A 116 63.25 19.00 -8.78
C GLN A 116 64.32 19.83 -8.04
N ALA A 117 63.98 20.43 -6.90
CA ALA A 117 64.94 21.17 -6.09
C ALA A 117 66.04 20.26 -5.51
N SER A 118 65.67 19.06 -5.05
CA SER A 118 66.63 18.07 -4.53
C SER A 118 67.55 17.49 -5.62
N ALA A 119 67.05 17.34 -6.86
CA ALA A 119 67.84 16.88 -8.00
C ALA A 119 68.82 17.95 -8.55
N ALA A 120 68.56 19.24 -8.29
CA ALA A 120 69.42 20.35 -8.71
C ALA A 120 70.48 20.76 -7.67
N ALA A 121 70.49 20.14 -6.48
CA ALA A 121 71.55 20.36 -5.49
C ALA A 121 72.88 19.75 -6.00
N PRO A 122 73.96 20.54 -6.11
CA PRO A 122 75.26 20.01 -6.55
C PRO A 122 75.77 19.01 -5.52
N VAL A 123 76.11 17.82 -5.98
CA VAL A 123 76.83 16.79 -5.22
C VAL A 123 78.23 17.32 -4.90
N GLU A 124 78.39 18.02 -3.78
CA GLU A 124 79.71 18.14 -3.14
C GLU A 124 80.06 16.79 -2.51
N GLN A 125 81.01 16.10 -3.14
CA GLN A 125 81.64 14.88 -2.63
C GLN A 125 82.40 15.19 -1.33
N PRO A 126 82.26 14.38 -0.27
CA PRO A 126 83.39 14.05 0.57
C PRO A 126 84.04 12.77 0.03
N ALA A 127 85.23 12.93 -0.56
CA ALA A 127 86.16 11.83 -0.78
C ALA A 127 86.80 11.41 0.56
N ALA A 128 87.18 10.12 0.64
CA ALA A 128 87.91 9.39 1.71
C ALA A 128 86.99 8.69 2.75
N GLU A 129 87.17 7.42 3.13
CA GLU A 129 88.23 6.43 2.91
C GLU A 129 87.71 5.02 3.29
N GLU A 130 88.42 3.99 2.86
CA GLU A 130 88.20 2.53 3.02
C GLU A 130 88.06 2.01 4.47
N ALA A 131 87.33 0.90 4.66
CA ALA A 131 87.91 -0.44 4.94
C ALA A 131 87.02 -1.37 5.80
N ALA A 132 87.10 -2.68 5.46
CA ALA A 132 86.73 -3.88 6.23
C ALA A 132 85.23 -4.24 6.30
N GLU A 133 84.74 -5.47 6.12
CA GLU A 133 85.26 -6.78 5.71
C GLU A 133 84.04 -7.73 5.55
N GLN A 134 84.21 -8.78 4.74
CA GLN A 134 83.49 -10.08 4.68
C GLN A 134 82.21 -10.27 3.81
N PRO A 135 82.14 -11.39 3.04
CA PRO A 135 80.98 -11.80 2.25
C PRO A 135 80.22 -12.98 2.87
N GLU A 136 78.88 -12.99 2.82
CA GLU A 136 78.11 -14.25 2.82
C GLU A 136 76.72 -14.09 2.16
N GLU A 137 76.54 -14.91 1.12
CA GLU A 137 75.32 -15.55 0.58
C GLU A 137 73.99 -14.80 0.33
N ALA A 138 73.68 -14.72 -0.98
CA ALA A 138 72.48 -15.23 -1.66
C ALA A 138 71.06 -14.69 -1.35
N GLU A 139 70.57 -13.89 -2.32
CA GLU A 139 69.20 -13.74 -2.90
C GLU A 139 67.96 -13.60 -1.99
N PRO A 140 67.08 -12.62 -2.31
CA PRO A 140 65.84 -13.04 -2.97
C PRO A 140 65.46 -12.17 -4.18
N ALA A 141 64.96 -12.86 -5.21
CA ALA A 141 64.48 -12.26 -6.44
C ALA A 141 62.93 -12.17 -6.47
N GLU A 142 62.48 -11.05 -7.04
CA GLU A 142 61.24 -10.82 -7.80
C GLU A 142 59.91 -10.66 -7.04
N LYS A 143 59.31 -9.45 -7.11
CA LYS A 143 58.13 -9.03 -7.91
C LYS A 143 56.82 -9.67 -7.41
N GLU A 144 55.67 -9.02 -7.31
CA GLU A 144 55.11 -7.94 -8.13
C GLU A 144 53.88 -7.39 -7.38
N LYS A 145 53.67 -6.08 -7.43
CA LYS A 145 52.48 -5.41 -6.93
C LYS A 145 51.61 -5.08 -8.14
N GLN A 146 50.44 -5.69 -8.28
CA GLN A 146 49.46 -5.29 -9.28
C GLN A 146 48.16 -4.81 -8.64
N VAL A 147 47.71 -3.69 -9.18
CA VAL A 147 46.46 -2.96 -8.94
C VAL A 147 45.44 -3.48 -9.95
N PRO A 148 44.16 -3.72 -9.61
CA PRO A 148 43.15 -4.00 -10.61
C PRO A 148 42.49 -2.69 -11.08
N ALA A 149 42.55 -2.43 -12.38
CA ALA A 149 41.68 -1.51 -13.10
C ALA A 149 40.72 -2.30 -14.00
N GLU A 150 39.60 -1.65 -14.31
CA GLU A 150 38.33 -2.19 -14.79
C GLU A 150 38.28 -2.58 -16.29
N ASP A 151 37.14 -3.18 -16.63
CA ASP A 151 36.35 -3.08 -17.88
C ASP A 151 36.42 -4.12 -19.02
N ILE A 152 35.27 -4.80 -19.16
CA ILE A 152 34.40 -5.01 -20.35
C ILE A 152 35.01 -5.59 -21.65
N ALA A 153 34.55 -6.78 -22.06
CA ALA A 153 33.70 -6.97 -23.27
C ALA A 153 33.50 -8.45 -23.65
N SER A 154 32.23 -8.83 -23.77
CA SER A 154 31.58 -9.71 -24.75
C SER A 154 32.42 -10.70 -25.58
N GLU A 155 32.00 -11.98 -25.59
CA GLU A 155 31.71 -12.67 -26.85
C GLU A 155 30.86 -13.95 -26.66
N ALA A 156 29.91 -14.11 -27.57
CA ALA A 156 28.91 -15.17 -27.65
C ALA A 156 29.46 -16.44 -28.30
N THR A 157 28.96 -17.61 -27.90
CA THR A 157 28.88 -18.80 -28.78
C THR A 157 27.57 -19.55 -28.56
N MET A 158 26.97 -19.92 -29.69
CA MET A 158 25.68 -20.59 -29.89
C MET A 158 25.73 -22.10 -29.57
N GLU A 159 24.53 -22.73 -29.68
CA GLU A 159 24.29 -24.12 -30.13
C GLU A 159 24.34 -25.21 -29.04
N THR A 160 23.28 -25.95 -28.73
CA THR A 160 22.53 -26.85 -29.64
C THR A 160 21.26 -27.42 -28.98
N SER A 161 20.17 -27.46 -29.76
CA SER A 161 19.24 -28.59 -29.98
C SER A 161 18.54 -29.32 -28.81
N ARG A 162 17.19 -29.17 -28.79
CA ARG A 162 16.19 -30.02 -28.10
C ARG A 162 16.35 -31.54 -28.38
N PRO A 163 15.71 -32.40 -27.56
CA PRO A 163 14.43 -32.94 -28.02
C PRO A 163 13.32 -32.94 -26.96
N MET A 164 12.09 -32.73 -27.43
CA MET A 164 10.85 -32.86 -26.67
C MET A 164 10.71 -34.25 -26.01
N ARG A 165 10.35 -34.28 -24.72
CA ARG A 165 9.68 -35.44 -24.11
C ARG A 165 8.49 -34.99 -23.27
N LYS A 166 7.32 -35.25 -23.85
CA LYS A 166 6.03 -35.66 -23.28
C LYS A 166 5.74 -35.22 -21.84
N VAL A 167 4.73 -34.37 -21.75
CA VAL A 167 3.87 -34.13 -20.59
C VAL A 167 3.39 -35.48 -20.04
N SER A 168 3.71 -35.76 -18.79
CA SER A 168 2.98 -36.71 -17.96
C SER A 168 2.57 -35.98 -16.69
N GLU A 169 1.26 -36.01 -16.40
CA GLU A 169 0.60 -35.46 -15.22
C GLU A 169 1.38 -35.75 -13.92
N PRO A 170 1.45 -34.81 -12.97
CA PRO A 170 1.97 -35.12 -11.65
C PRO A 170 0.90 -35.86 -10.83
N ASP A 171 1.13 -37.16 -10.72
CA ASP A 171 0.53 -38.11 -9.80
C ASP A 171 0.63 -37.59 -8.34
N TYR A 172 -0.53 -37.44 -7.68
CA TYR A 172 -0.59 -37.14 -6.26
C TYR A 172 -0.27 -38.41 -5.48
N GLY A 173 0.94 -38.46 -4.93
CA GLY A 173 1.23 -39.27 -3.75
C GLY A 173 2.22 -40.41 -3.99
N SER A 174 3.48 -40.14 -3.68
CA SER A 174 4.30 -41.08 -2.91
C SER A 174 5.56 -40.39 -2.41
N ALA A 175 5.72 -40.42 -1.10
CA ALA A 175 6.82 -39.81 -0.37
C ALA A 175 8.18 -40.38 -0.79
N GLN A 176 9.10 -39.51 -1.21
CA GLN A 176 10.54 -39.82 -1.23
C GLN A 176 11.30 -38.88 -0.28
N LYS A 177 12.04 -39.54 0.62
CA LYS A 177 12.93 -39.02 1.64
C LYS A 177 13.91 -37.98 1.08
N GLY A 178 14.09 -36.86 1.79
CA GLY A 178 15.38 -36.17 1.83
C GLY A 178 15.46 -34.71 1.38
N ARG A 179 14.39 -34.07 0.92
CA ARG A 179 14.34 -32.60 0.81
C ARG A 179 13.04 -32.10 1.41
N LYS A 180 13.13 -31.21 2.39
CA LYS A 180 11.97 -30.49 2.92
C LYS A 180 11.43 -29.64 1.77
N ALA A 181 10.49 -30.17 1.01
CA ALA A 181 9.62 -29.34 0.18
C ALA A 181 9.00 -28.35 1.16
N ARG A 182 9.32 -27.06 1.01
CA ARG A 182 8.55 -26.02 1.66
C ARG A 182 7.15 -26.20 1.11
N THR A 183 6.26 -26.78 1.91
CA THR A 183 4.83 -26.73 1.66
C THR A 183 4.51 -25.25 1.59
N ILE A 184 4.33 -24.74 0.38
CA ILE A 184 3.64 -23.47 0.15
C ILE A 184 2.32 -23.68 0.88
N THR A 185 2.12 -22.95 1.97
CA THR A 185 0.83 -22.88 2.65
C THR A 185 -0.20 -22.67 1.54
N PRO A 186 -1.19 -23.54 1.36
CA PRO A 186 -2.23 -23.29 0.36
C PRO A 186 -2.75 -21.90 0.65
N CYS A 187 -2.58 -20.98 -0.31
CA CYS A 187 -3.10 -19.63 -0.19
C CYS A 187 -4.54 -19.77 0.26
N ASP A 188 -4.89 -19.04 1.32
CA ASP A 188 -6.23 -19.09 1.88
C ASP A 188 -7.19 -18.75 0.74
N MET A 189 -7.99 -19.73 0.29
CA MET A 189 -8.91 -19.56 -0.85
C MET A 189 -9.92 -18.45 -0.55
N THR A 190 -10.13 -18.14 0.74
CA THR A 190 -10.93 -17.01 1.20
C THR A 190 -10.35 -15.66 0.78
N ALA A 191 -9.02 -15.49 0.77
CA ALA A 191 -8.35 -14.27 0.29
C ALA A 191 -8.40 -14.16 -1.24
N VAL A 192 -8.38 -15.29 -1.94
CA VAL A 192 -8.62 -15.34 -3.39
C VAL A 192 -10.08 -14.98 -3.70
N ASP A 193 -11.03 -15.41 -2.86
CA ASP A 193 -12.44 -15.04 -2.98
C ASP A 193 -12.70 -13.55 -2.67
N GLU A 194 -11.97 -12.94 -1.73
CA GLU A 194 -12.08 -11.50 -1.47
C GLU A 194 -11.53 -10.65 -2.63
N THR A 195 -10.43 -11.08 -3.25
CA THR A 195 -9.87 -10.41 -4.42
C THR A 195 -10.75 -10.57 -5.66
N SER A 196 -11.37 -11.74 -5.88
CA SER A 196 -12.37 -11.93 -6.95
C SER A 196 -13.67 -11.13 -6.68
N MET A 197 -14.08 -11.00 -5.42
CA MET A 197 -15.17 -10.09 -5.01
C MET A 197 -14.83 -8.61 -5.22
N TYR A 198 -13.55 -8.23 -5.14
CA TYR A 198 -13.12 -6.85 -5.40
C TYR A 198 -13.14 -6.52 -6.90
N VAL A 199 -12.71 -7.47 -7.75
CA VAL A 199 -12.70 -7.32 -9.22
C VAL A 199 -14.13 -7.22 -9.79
N SER A 200 -15.06 -8.00 -9.24
CA SER A 200 -16.46 -8.02 -9.69
C SER A 200 -17.25 -6.76 -9.34
N LYS A 201 -16.88 -6.02 -8.29
CA LYS A 201 -17.46 -4.69 -8.01
C LYS A 201 -17.13 -3.65 -9.08
N ARG A 202 -16.06 -3.83 -9.87
CA ARG A 202 -15.70 -2.91 -10.97
C ARG A 202 -16.45 -3.21 -12.27
N CYS A 203 -16.92 -4.44 -12.49
CA CYS A 203 -17.65 -4.78 -13.72
C CYS A 203 -19.16 -4.52 -13.63
N GLY A 204 -19.71 -4.31 -12.42
CA GLY A 204 -21.13 -4.03 -12.19
C GLY A 204 -22.07 -5.18 -12.58
N CYS A 205 -21.54 -6.38 -12.82
CA CYS A 205 -22.33 -7.55 -13.13
C CYS A 205 -22.79 -8.20 -11.82
N ASP A 206 -24.10 -8.38 -11.65
CA ASP A 206 -24.64 -9.18 -10.55
C ASP A 206 -24.11 -10.61 -10.68
N ILE A 207 -23.20 -10.99 -9.77
CA ILE A 207 -22.58 -12.31 -9.71
C ILE A 207 -23.60 -13.31 -9.14
N GLY A 208 -24.60 -13.67 -9.93
CA GLY A 208 -25.30 -14.93 -9.71
C GLY A 208 -24.32 -16.10 -9.90
N ALA A 209 -24.64 -17.27 -9.35
CA ALA A 209 -23.86 -18.50 -9.51
C ALA A 209 -23.68 -18.96 -10.98
N GLU A 210 -24.34 -18.28 -11.93
CA GLU A 210 -24.25 -18.53 -13.37
C GLU A 210 -23.38 -17.50 -14.13
N HIS A 211 -22.72 -16.56 -13.44
CA HIS A 211 -21.85 -15.59 -14.11
C HIS A 211 -20.51 -16.22 -14.51
N ASN A 212 -20.18 -16.13 -15.81
CA ASN A 212 -18.90 -16.61 -16.33
C ASN A 212 -17.97 -15.41 -16.63
N GLU A 213 -16.95 -15.26 -15.80
CA GLU A 213 -15.94 -14.19 -15.88
C GLU A 213 -15.19 -14.17 -17.22
N ASN A 214 -14.99 -15.34 -17.84
CA ASN A 214 -14.31 -15.48 -19.13
C ASN A 214 -15.20 -15.14 -20.34
N ALA A 215 -16.51 -15.06 -20.15
CA ALA A 215 -17.47 -14.70 -21.18
C ALA A 215 -17.92 -13.23 -21.08
N CYS A 216 -17.73 -12.60 -19.92
CA CYS A 216 -18.12 -11.20 -19.70
C CYS A 216 -17.12 -10.24 -20.39
N PRO A 217 -17.57 -9.40 -21.35
CA PRO A 217 -16.68 -8.47 -22.05
C PRO A 217 -16.11 -7.40 -21.11
N ILE A 218 -16.82 -7.08 -20.03
CA ILE A 218 -16.37 -6.12 -19.02
C ILE A 218 -15.27 -6.76 -18.17
N CYS A 219 -15.46 -7.98 -17.65
CA CYS A 219 -14.44 -8.68 -16.87
C CYS A 219 -13.15 -8.95 -17.66
N ARG A 220 -13.25 -9.24 -18.97
CA ARG A 220 -12.08 -9.43 -19.84
C ARG A 220 -11.29 -8.15 -20.13
N SER A 221 -11.90 -6.99 -19.95
CA SER A 221 -11.27 -5.69 -20.18
C SER A 221 -10.58 -5.13 -18.92
N ILE A 222 -10.79 -5.76 -17.76
CA ILE A 222 -10.14 -5.40 -16.51
C ILE A 222 -8.76 -6.05 -16.49
N ASP A 223 -7.73 -5.24 -16.61
CA ASP A 223 -6.34 -5.69 -16.50
C ASP A 223 -6.02 -6.00 -15.03
N LEU A 224 -5.77 -7.28 -14.73
CA LEU A 224 -5.43 -7.77 -13.39
C LEU A 224 -3.97 -7.52 -13.02
N SER A 225 -3.15 -7.01 -13.94
CA SER A 225 -1.75 -6.67 -13.64
C SER A 225 -1.61 -5.46 -12.72
N ASP A 226 -2.66 -4.65 -12.58
CA ASP A 226 -2.69 -3.43 -11.76
C ASP A 226 -3.36 -3.63 -10.38
N ALA A 227 -3.75 -4.88 -10.06
CA ALA A 227 -4.25 -5.21 -8.73
C ALA A 227 -3.06 -5.39 -7.78
N PRO A 228 -2.98 -4.64 -6.66
CA PRO A 228 -1.91 -4.82 -5.69
C PRO A 228 -1.97 -6.25 -5.17
N LEU A 229 -0.90 -7.02 -5.38
CA LEU A 229 -0.70 -8.32 -4.74
C LEU A 229 -0.62 -8.08 -3.24
N LEU A 230 -1.74 -8.28 -2.54
CA LEU A 230 -1.79 -8.28 -1.08
C LEU A 230 -1.00 -9.51 -0.61
N ASN A 231 0.17 -9.29 -0.01
CA ASN A 231 0.96 -10.31 0.69
C ASN A 231 0.42 -10.56 2.09
#